data_AF-A0ABC8TWE6-F1
#
_entry.id   AF-A0ABC8TWE6-F1
#
_cell.length_a   1.000
_cell.length_b   1.000
_cell.length_c   1.000
_cell.angle_alpha   90.00
_cell.angle_beta   90.00
_cell.angle_gamma   90.00
#
_symmetry.space_group_name_H-M   'P 1'
#
loop_
_entity.id
_entity.type
_entity.pdbx_description
1 polymer ?
#
loop_
_entity_poly.entity_id
_entity_poly.type
_entity_poly.pdbx_seq_one_letter_code
_entity_poly.pdbx_strand_id
1 'polypeptide(L)'
;MNIIVGLNGFNFWREKGGEREIGEENGVSDFSLLPESCISEIISLTSPTDACRAPAISSVFKSAADSNTVWEKFLPSDYTEILSWSVSPVVYSTKKELYFHLCDTPILLNGGNLSFMLHKWSGKKCYMIPARGLSIVWGDTPQYWRWTSLPESRFSEVAELLNVCWLAIGGKMQTQMLSPKTTYVAYLVFKLAERNYGLGVSSKASLRFVGESQEGAGWLTNTVYLELPERRRGSRTSEAGQPNGWLPQRRVDGWMEIRLGEFFNDHGVHGELEMQLNEIEHGHWKSGLIVKGINLRAKE
;
A
#
# COMPACT_ATOMS: atom_id res chain seq x y z
N MET A 1 -2.88 -26.99 5.57
CA MET A 1 -2.68 -28.10 4.61
C MET A 1 -1.97 -27.49 3.42
N ASN A 2 -0.64 -27.50 3.44
CA ASN A 2 0.19 -26.86 2.42
C ASN A 2 0.57 -27.91 1.40
N ILE A 3 0.14 -27.74 0.15
CA ILE A 3 0.62 -28.55 -0.96
C ILE A 3 1.80 -27.79 -1.57
N ILE A 4 3.01 -28.27 -1.29
CA ILE A 4 4.21 -27.91 -2.04
C ILE A 4 4.29 -28.93 -3.17
N VAL A 5 3.94 -28.53 -4.40
CA VAL A 5 4.18 -29.38 -5.58
C VAL A 5 5.61 -29.13 -6.03
N GLY A 6 6.52 -29.98 -5.54
CA GLY A 6 7.87 -30.06 -6.07
C GLY A 6 7.82 -30.73 -7.45
N LEU A 7 8.19 -29.98 -8.48
CA LEU A 7 8.60 -30.55 -9.77
C LEU A 7 9.88 -31.34 -9.52
N ASN A 8 9.77 -32.66 -9.34
CA ASN A 8 10.68 -33.70 -9.84
C ASN A 8 10.44 -35.03 -9.11
N GLY A 9 9.98 -36.02 -9.89
CA GLY A 9 10.16 -37.47 -9.74
C GLY A 9 10.12 -38.10 -8.34
N PHE A 10 9.03 -38.82 -8.03
CA PHE A 10 9.02 -39.85 -6.99
C PHE A 10 9.09 -41.24 -7.64
N ASN A 11 10.15 -41.99 -7.36
CA ASN A 11 10.16 -43.45 -7.55
C ASN A 11 9.94 -44.11 -6.18
N PHE A 12 8.87 -44.88 -6.04
CA PHE A 12 8.65 -45.75 -4.89
C PHE A 12 8.96 -47.19 -5.31
N TRP A 13 9.92 -47.83 -4.64
CA TRP A 13 10.27 -49.22 -4.90
C TRP A 13 9.43 -50.16 -4.04
N ARG A 14 8.84 -51.19 -4.66
CA ARG A 14 8.44 -52.44 -3.99
C ARG A 14 8.95 -53.60 -4.83
N GLU A 15 9.98 -54.29 -4.35
CA GLU A 15 10.44 -55.55 -4.94
C GLU A 15 9.41 -56.65 -4.69
N LYS A 16 8.84 -57.18 -5.78
CA LYS A 16 8.68 -58.63 -5.97
C LYS A 16 8.92 -58.91 -7.45
N GLY A 17 9.75 -59.91 -7.68
CA GLY A 17 10.49 -60.09 -8.92
C GLY A 17 9.68 -60.63 -10.08
N GLY A 18 10.38 -60.67 -11.22
CA GLY A 18 9.96 -61.36 -12.43
C GLY A 18 9.47 -60.40 -13.49
N GLU A 19 10.30 -60.28 -14.54
CA GLU A 19 9.96 -59.83 -15.89
C GLU A 19 9.87 -58.31 -16.13
N ARG A 20 10.83 -57.86 -16.94
CA ARG A 20 10.93 -56.50 -17.50
C ARG A 20 10.07 -56.44 -18.75
N GLU A 21 8.87 -55.89 -18.62
CA GLU A 21 8.21 -55.22 -19.74
C GLU A 21 8.45 -53.71 -19.59
N ILE A 22 9.11 -53.10 -20.57
CA ILE A 22 9.20 -51.64 -20.67
C ILE A 22 7.88 -51.18 -21.29
N GLY A 23 6.88 -50.99 -20.44
CA GLY A 23 5.74 -50.13 -20.77
C GLY A 23 6.19 -48.69 -20.56
N GLU A 24 6.38 -47.93 -21.64
CA GLU A 24 6.40 -46.47 -21.56
C GLU A 24 5.01 -45.99 -21.15
N GLU A 25 4.72 -45.94 -19.84
CA GLU A 25 3.70 -45.05 -19.31
C GLU A 25 4.21 -43.61 -19.47
N ASN A 26 4.07 -43.06 -20.67
CA ASN A 26 4.13 -41.62 -20.91
C ASN A 26 2.86 -40.96 -20.34
N GLY A 27 2.66 -41.09 -19.03
CA GLY A 27 1.62 -40.42 -18.27
C GLY A 27 2.03 -38.99 -17.94
N VAL A 28 2.28 -38.16 -18.95
CA VAL A 28 2.24 -36.71 -18.73
C VAL A 28 0.75 -36.40 -18.53
N SER A 29 0.33 -36.25 -17.27
CA SER A 29 -1.03 -35.82 -16.96
C SER A 29 -1.22 -34.42 -17.53
N ASP A 30 -1.82 -34.35 -18.71
CA ASP A 30 -2.08 -33.12 -19.42
C ASP A 30 -3.11 -32.31 -18.62
N PHE A 31 -2.71 -31.13 -18.14
CA PHE A 31 -3.59 -30.20 -17.44
C PHE A 31 -4.79 -29.78 -18.31
N SER A 32 -4.74 -29.99 -19.64
CA SER A 32 -5.87 -29.78 -20.53
C SER A 32 -7.05 -30.73 -20.28
N LEU A 33 -6.82 -31.86 -19.59
CA LEU A 33 -7.85 -32.84 -19.25
C LEU A 33 -8.64 -32.47 -17.98
N LEU A 34 -8.18 -31.48 -17.21
CA LEU A 34 -8.90 -31.03 -16.02
C LEU A 34 -10.16 -30.24 -16.41
N PRO A 35 -11.30 -30.46 -15.73
CA PRO A 35 -12.47 -29.61 -15.88
C PRO A 35 -12.14 -28.14 -15.59
N GLU A 36 -12.83 -27.22 -16.28
CA GLU A 36 -12.67 -25.77 -16.10
C GLU A 36 -12.83 -25.34 -14.64
N SER A 37 -13.71 -26.00 -13.88
CA SER A 37 -13.91 -25.72 -12.45
C SER A 37 -12.68 -26.06 -11.60
N CYS A 38 -11.99 -27.16 -11.89
CA CYS A 38 -10.75 -27.53 -11.21
C CYS A 38 -9.64 -26.53 -11.54
N ILE A 39 -9.53 -26.13 -12.81
CA ILE A 39 -8.55 -25.11 -13.25
C ILE A 39 -8.85 -23.77 -12.58
N SER A 40 -10.12 -23.38 -12.49
CA SER A 40 -10.56 -22.16 -11.81
C SER A 40 -10.17 -22.17 -10.33
N GLU A 41 -10.43 -23.29 -9.62
CA GLU A 41 -10.05 -23.41 -8.21
C GLU A 41 -8.53 -23.28 -8.04
N ILE A 42 -7.74 -23.96 -8.89
CA ILE A 42 -6.27 -23.85 -8.88
C ILE A 42 -5.84 -22.40 -9.09
N ILE A 43 -6.34 -21.73 -10.14
CA ILE A 43 -6.00 -20.33 -10.44
C ILE A 43 -6.38 -19.42 -9.26
N SER A 44 -7.52 -19.65 -8.61
CA SER A 44 -7.97 -18.84 -7.48
C SER A 44 -7.06 -18.90 -6.24
N LEU A 45 -6.22 -19.94 -6.14
CA LEU A 45 -5.22 -20.13 -5.08
C LEU A 45 -3.84 -19.55 -5.45
N THR A 46 -3.68 -19.02 -6.66
CA THR A 46 -2.46 -18.35 -7.13
C THR A 46 -2.51 -16.84 -6.89
N SER A 47 -1.67 -16.06 -7.57
CA SER A 47 -1.74 -14.60 -7.55
C SER A 47 -2.62 -14.05 -8.68
N PRO A 48 -3.15 -12.82 -8.54
CA PRO A 48 -3.79 -12.10 -9.66
C PRO A 48 -2.89 -12.01 -10.90
N THR A 49 -1.58 -11.93 -10.70
CA THR A 49 -0.58 -11.93 -11.78
C THR A 49 -0.57 -13.25 -12.54
N ASP A 50 -0.63 -14.38 -11.85
CA ASP A 50 -0.64 -15.70 -12.47
C ASP A 50 -1.96 -15.96 -13.20
N ALA A 51 -3.08 -15.52 -12.62
CA ALA A 51 -4.39 -15.55 -13.28
C ALA A 51 -4.41 -14.74 -14.58
N CYS A 52 -3.68 -13.61 -14.65
CA CYS A 52 -3.56 -12.84 -15.89
C CYS A 52 -2.71 -13.53 -16.96
N ARG A 53 -1.83 -14.45 -16.58
CA ARG A 53 -0.95 -15.22 -17.49
C ARG A 53 -1.58 -16.54 -17.94
N ALA A 54 -2.46 -17.12 -17.12
CA ALA A 54 -3.16 -18.37 -17.40
C ALA A 54 -3.82 -18.45 -18.79
N PRO A 55 -4.47 -17.39 -19.33
CA PRO A 55 -5.07 -17.43 -20.67
C PRO A 55 -4.11 -17.77 -21.82
N ALA A 56 -2.80 -17.62 -21.64
CA ALA A 56 -1.80 -17.96 -22.65
C ALA A 56 -1.59 -19.47 -22.82
N ILE A 57 -2.08 -20.29 -21.87
CA ILE A 57 -1.89 -21.75 -21.88
C ILE A 57 -2.87 -22.41 -22.85
N SER A 58 -4.18 -22.13 -22.71
CA SER A 58 -5.23 -22.67 -23.57
C SER A 58 -6.54 -21.89 -23.44
N SER A 59 -7.52 -22.19 -24.31
CA SER A 59 -8.87 -21.60 -24.22
C SER A 59 -9.60 -21.97 -22.93
N VAL A 60 -9.38 -23.18 -22.39
CA VAL A 60 -9.98 -23.61 -21.11
C VAL A 60 -9.40 -22.80 -19.95
N PHE A 61 -8.09 -22.57 -19.94
CA PHE A 61 -7.45 -21.69 -18.95
C PHE A 61 -7.92 -20.25 -19.07
N LYS A 62 -8.18 -19.76 -20.29
CA LYS A 62 -8.77 -18.44 -20.50
C LYS A 62 -10.16 -18.35 -19.86
N SER A 63 -11.05 -19.31 -20.14
CA SER A 63 -12.39 -19.33 -19.56
C SER A 63 -12.34 -19.40 -18.03
N ALA A 64 -11.53 -20.31 -17.48
CA ALA A 64 -11.33 -20.45 -16.05
C ALA A 64 -10.79 -19.16 -15.40
N ALA A 65 -9.78 -18.53 -16.01
CA ALA A 65 -9.18 -17.30 -15.50
C ALA A 65 -10.12 -16.09 -15.55
N ASP A 66 -11.11 -16.08 -16.43
CA ASP A 66 -12.12 -15.02 -16.53
C ASP A 66 -13.33 -15.25 -15.61
N SER A 67 -13.41 -16.40 -14.92
CA SER A 67 -14.51 -16.74 -14.03
C SER A 67 -14.58 -15.84 -12.79
N ASN A 68 -15.80 -15.45 -12.41
CA ASN A 68 -16.06 -14.70 -11.18
C ASN A 68 -15.63 -15.46 -9.91
N THR A 69 -15.57 -16.79 -9.93
CA THR A 69 -15.11 -17.58 -8.78
C THR A 69 -13.64 -17.33 -8.45
N VAL A 70 -12.81 -17.15 -9.49
CA VAL A 70 -11.39 -16.81 -9.35
C VAL A 70 -11.23 -15.43 -8.75
N TRP A 71 -11.85 -14.42 -9.38
CA TRP A 71 -11.66 -13.02 -8.97
C TRP A 71 -12.32 -12.71 -7.63
N GLU A 72 -13.32 -13.48 -7.20
CA GLU A 72 -13.84 -13.39 -5.82
C GLU A 72 -12.78 -13.68 -4.76
N LYS A 73 -11.85 -14.62 -5.01
CA LYS A 73 -10.77 -14.94 -4.06
C LYS A 73 -9.68 -13.88 -4.01
N PHE A 74 -9.53 -13.09 -5.07
CA PHE A 74 -8.55 -12.01 -5.14
C PHE A 74 -9.06 -10.68 -4.57
N LEU A 75 -10.37 -10.51 -4.51
CA LEU A 75 -10.98 -9.38 -3.80
C LEU A 75 -10.87 -9.59 -2.28
N PRO A 76 -10.74 -8.50 -1.48
CA PRO A 76 -10.84 -8.61 -0.03
C PRO A 76 -12.19 -9.21 0.38
N SER A 77 -12.23 -10.07 1.39
CA SER A 77 -13.47 -10.75 1.80
C SER A 77 -14.63 -9.80 2.18
N ASP A 78 -14.30 -8.58 2.59
CA ASP A 78 -15.22 -7.51 2.99
C ASP A 78 -15.40 -6.45 1.89
N TYR A 79 -15.09 -6.74 0.63
CA TYR A 79 -15.23 -5.78 -0.47
C TYR A 79 -16.65 -5.24 -0.60
N THR A 80 -17.69 -6.04 -0.35
CA THR A 80 -19.09 -5.61 -0.41
C THR A 80 -19.40 -4.53 0.63
N GLU A 81 -18.88 -4.68 1.84
CA GLU A 81 -18.99 -3.69 2.91
C GLU A 81 -18.22 -2.42 2.55
N ILE A 82 -17.00 -2.55 2.03
CA ILE A 82 -16.20 -1.41 1.55
C ILE A 82 -16.95 -0.63 0.46
N LEU A 83 -17.57 -1.32 -0.50
CA LEU A 83 -18.35 -0.69 -1.56
C LEU A 83 -19.60 0.02 -1.03
N SER A 84 -20.22 -0.48 0.04
CA SER A 84 -21.37 0.16 0.68
C SER A 84 -21.05 1.53 1.29
N TRP A 85 -19.77 1.76 1.63
CA TRP A 85 -19.27 3.04 2.15
C TRP A 85 -18.83 4.01 1.05
N SER A 86 -18.85 3.59 -0.22
CA SER A 86 -18.43 4.43 -1.34
C SER A 86 -19.36 5.62 -1.52
N VAL A 87 -18.76 6.80 -1.75
CA VAL A 87 -19.51 8.05 -2.02
C VAL A 87 -20.25 7.98 -3.36
N SER A 88 -19.75 7.17 -4.30
CA SER A 88 -20.38 6.98 -5.61
C SER A 88 -20.50 5.49 -5.92
N PRO A 89 -21.61 5.02 -6.52
CA PRO A 89 -21.77 3.62 -6.89
C PRO A 89 -20.64 3.15 -7.81
N VAL A 90 -20.00 2.03 -7.46
CA VAL A 90 -19.03 1.37 -8.31
C VAL A 90 -19.79 0.38 -9.20
N VAL A 91 -19.85 0.66 -10.50
CA VAL A 91 -20.55 -0.18 -11.48
C VAL A 91 -19.55 -1.15 -12.10
N TYR A 92 -19.90 -2.42 -12.14
CA TYR A 92 -19.11 -3.48 -12.77
C TYR A 92 -20.02 -4.62 -13.23
N SER A 93 -19.61 -5.31 -14.30
CA SER A 93 -20.32 -6.48 -14.85
C SER A 93 -19.69 -7.80 -14.36
N THR A 94 -18.38 -7.78 -14.08
CA THR A 94 -17.63 -8.96 -13.62
C THR A 94 -16.75 -8.62 -12.43
N LYS A 95 -16.36 -9.62 -11.64
CA LYS A 95 -15.45 -9.42 -10.49
C LYS A 95 -14.02 -9.10 -10.92
N LYS A 96 -13.64 -9.58 -12.11
CA LYS A 96 -12.40 -9.16 -12.79
C LYS A 96 -12.39 -7.67 -13.05
N GLU A 97 -13.47 -7.14 -13.65
CA GLU A 97 -13.64 -5.71 -13.91
C GLU A 97 -13.60 -4.91 -12.61
N LEU A 98 -14.31 -5.36 -11.57
CA LEU A 98 -14.26 -4.73 -10.25
C LEU A 98 -12.83 -4.69 -9.69
N TYR A 99 -12.09 -5.79 -9.75
CA TYR A 99 -10.72 -5.86 -9.26
C TYR A 99 -9.83 -4.81 -9.93
N PHE A 100 -9.83 -4.75 -11.26
CA PHE A 100 -9.03 -3.77 -12.00
C PHE A 100 -9.50 -2.33 -11.76
N HIS A 101 -10.81 -2.11 -11.67
CA HIS A 101 -11.34 -0.80 -11.31
C HIS A 101 -10.78 -0.30 -9.96
N LEU A 102 -10.78 -1.16 -8.94
CA LEU A 102 -10.24 -0.84 -7.61
C LEU A 102 -8.70 -0.70 -7.59
N CYS A 103 -7.99 -1.28 -8.55
CA CYS A 103 -6.55 -1.09 -8.72
C CYS A 103 -6.19 0.22 -9.40
N ASP A 104 -6.93 0.59 -10.45
CA ASP A 104 -6.57 1.70 -11.32
C ASP A 104 -7.23 3.01 -10.89
N THR A 105 -8.40 2.95 -10.23
CA THR A 105 -9.17 4.13 -9.80
C THR A 105 -9.44 4.12 -8.30
N PRO A 106 -9.01 5.14 -7.55
CA PRO A 106 -9.36 5.26 -6.14
C PRO A 106 -10.82 5.61 -5.94
N ILE A 107 -11.46 4.90 -5.02
CA ILE A 107 -12.80 5.25 -4.55
C ILE A 107 -12.71 6.04 -3.24
N LEU A 108 -13.64 6.97 -3.06
CA LEU A 108 -13.77 7.73 -1.82
C LEU A 108 -14.79 7.04 -0.92
N LEU A 109 -14.43 6.84 0.34
CA LEU A 109 -15.26 6.20 1.36
C LEU A 109 -15.72 7.22 2.41
N ASN A 110 -16.79 6.92 3.13
CA ASN A 110 -17.22 7.66 4.33
C ASN A 110 -17.37 9.18 4.10
N GLY A 111 -18.06 9.57 3.02
CA GLY A 111 -18.25 10.98 2.68
C GLY A 111 -16.97 11.69 2.20
N GLY A 112 -15.94 10.95 1.78
CA GLY A 112 -14.66 11.53 1.32
C GLY A 112 -13.57 11.57 2.39
N ASN A 113 -13.83 11.03 3.58
CA ASN A 113 -12.89 11.04 4.71
C ASN A 113 -11.85 9.92 4.66
N LEU A 114 -11.95 9.04 3.69
CA LEU A 114 -10.98 7.99 3.46
C LEU A 114 -11.02 7.65 1.98
N SER A 115 -9.93 7.10 1.46
CA SER A 115 -9.97 6.58 0.10
C SER A 115 -9.20 5.30 -0.06
N PHE A 116 -9.74 4.42 -0.90
CA PHE A 116 -9.39 3.01 -0.98
C PHE A 116 -8.98 2.62 -2.40
N MET A 117 -8.00 1.72 -2.47
CA MET A 117 -7.57 1.03 -3.69
C MET A 117 -7.05 -0.36 -3.34
N LEU A 118 -6.89 -1.21 -4.35
CA LEU A 118 -6.18 -2.48 -4.24
C LEU A 118 -4.76 -2.36 -4.78
N HIS A 119 -3.81 -2.98 -4.10
CA HIS A 119 -2.47 -3.20 -4.63
C HIS A 119 -2.56 -4.16 -5.83
N LYS A 120 -2.14 -3.67 -7.01
CA LYS A 120 -2.37 -4.33 -8.32
C LYS A 120 -1.92 -5.78 -8.41
N TRP A 121 -0.82 -6.13 -7.75
CA TRP A 121 -0.20 -7.44 -7.88
C TRP A 121 -0.61 -8.43 -6.81
N SER A 122 -1.08 -7.94 -5.65
CA SER A 122 -1.34 -8.77 -4.47
C SER A 122 -2.79 -8.73 -4.01
N GLY A 123 -3.63 -7.83 -4.54
CA GLY A 123 -5.01 -7.63 -4.10
C GLY A 123 -5.12 -7.09 -2.66
N LYS A 124 -4.01 -6.65 -2.07
CA LYS A 124 -3.99 -6.15 -0.70
C LYS A 124 -4.58 -4.74 -0.62
N LYS A 125 -5.34 -4.48 0.42
CA LYS A 125 -6.01 -3.20 0.65
C LYS A 125 -4.99 -2.09 0.82
N CYS A 126 -5.21 -0.95 0.18
CA CYS A 126 -4.44 0.27 0.34
C CYS A 126 -5.38 1.43 0.68
N TYR A 127 -4.99 2.28 1.63
CA TYR A 127 -5.82 3.38 2.11
C TYR A 127 -5.05 4.69 2.14
N MET A 128 -5.74 5.80 1.87
CA MET A 128 -5.21 7.14 2.09
C MET A 128 -6.14 7.93 3.00
N ILE A 129 -5.59 8.42 4.11
CA ILE A 129 -6.25 9.35 5.01
C ILE A 129 -6.05 10.76 4.42
N PRO A 130 -7.12 11.50 4.07
CA PRO A 130 -7.01 12.87 3.57
C PRO A 130 -6.45 13.80 4.65
N ALA A 131 -5.92 14.96 4.24
CA ALA A 131 -5.45 15.98 5.18
C ALA A 131 -6.49 16.37 6.24
N ARG A 132 -7.78 16.41 5.87
CA ARG A 132 -8.90 16.64 6.81
C ARG A 132 -9.08 15.55 7.86
N GLY A 133 -8.65 14.32 7.57
CA GLY A 133 -8.64 13.20 8.52
C GLY A 133 -7.36 13.12 9.35
N LEU A 134 -6.41 14.05 9.17
CA LEU A 134 -5.18 14.10 9.95
C LEU A 134 -5.33 15.04 11.16
N SER A 135 -4.63 14.72 12.23
CA SER A 135 -4.39 15.63 13.34
C SER A 135 -3.23 16.56 12.98
N ILE A 136 -3.53 17.81 12.68
CA ILE A 136 -2.54 18.84 12.33
C ILE A 136 -2.52 19.88 13.44
N VAL A 137 -1.37 20.10 14.07
CA VAL A 137 -1.24 21.13 15.11
C VAL A 137 -1.55 22.51 14.52
N TRP A 138 -2.53 23.17 15.12
CA TRP A 138 -3.14 24.42 14.64
C TRP A 138 -3.77 24.35 13.24
N GLY A 139 -4.12 23.16 12.74
CA GLY A 139 -4.73 22.99 11.42
C GLY A 139 -6.02 23.79 11.22
N ASP A 140 -6.78 24.04 12.30
CA ASP A 140 -8.01 24.84 12.28
C ASP A 140 -7.77 26.34 12.56
N THR A 141 -6.51 26.77 12.65
CA THR A 141 -6.12 28.16 12.91
C THR A 141 -5.72 28.84 11.59
N PRO A 142 -6.57 29.72 11.01
CA PRO A 142 -6.36 30.28 9.67
C PRO A 142 -5.10 31.13 9.51
N GLN A 143 -4.52 31.61 10.62
CA GLN A 143 -3.24 32.32 10.63
C GLN A 143 -2.06 31.42 10.24
N TYR A 144 -2.19 30.11 10.46
CA TYR A 144 -1.11 29.14 10.31
C TYR A 144 -1.36 28.15 9.17
N TRP A 145 -2.62 27.81 8.92
CA TRP A 145 -3.01 26.87 7.89
C TRP A 145 -4.15 27.40 7.04
N ARG A 146 -4.09 27.12 5.74
CA ARG A 146 -5.15 27.40 4.78
C ARG A 146 -5.64 26.08 4.21
N TRP A 147 -6.94 25.87 4.26
CA TRP A 147 -7.59 24.76 3.55
C TRP A 147 -7.95 25.23 2.15
N THR A 148 -7.52 24.48 1.14
CA THR A 148 -7.70 24.85 -0.26
C THR A 148 -8.00 23.62 -1.11
N SER A 149 -8.52 23.83 -2.31
CA SER A 149 -8.76 22.76 -3.27
C SER A 149 -7.71 22.80 -4.37
N LEU A 150 -7.21 21.64 -4.77
CA LEU A 150 -6.28 21.50 -5.89
C LEU A 150 -6.85 20.51 -6.91
N PRO A 151 -6.82 20.82 -8.22
CA PRO A 151 -7.40 19.98 -9.25
C PRO A 151 -6.73 18.60 -9.36
N GLU A 152 -5.47 18.46 -8.91
CA GLU A 152 -4.74 17.18 -8.90
C GLU A 152 -4.94 16.40 -7.58
N SER A 153 -5.75 16.91 -6.66
CA SER A 153 -6.18 16.18 -5.47
C SER A 153 -7.46 15.41 -5.77
N ARG A 154 -7.53 14.18 -5.25
CA ARG A 154 -8.78 13.39 -5.27
C ARG A 154 -9.71 13.74 -4.11
N PHE A 155 -9.22 14.50 -3.14
CA PHE A 155 -9.99 15.00 -2.00
C PHE A 155 -10.37 16.45 -2.25
N SER A 156 -11.52 16.87 -1.73
CA SER A 156 -12.05 18.24 -1.87
C SER A 156 -11.07 19.29 -1.36
N GLU A 157 -10.39 19.00 -0.24
CA GLU A 157 -9.50 19.92 0.44
C GLU A 157 -8.13 19.28 0.74
N VAL A 158 -7.11 20.13 0.68
CA VAL A 158 -5.74 19.88 1.13
C VAL A 158 -5.33 20.97 2.11
N ALA A 159 -4.37 20.68 2.99
CA ALA A 159 -3.90 21.63 4.00
C ALA A 159 -2.61 22.32 3.52
N GLU A 160 -2.65 23.63 3.35
CA GLU A 160 -1.47 24.44 3.03
C GLU A 160 -0.96 25.15 4.28
N LEU A 161 0.31 24.95 4.59
CA LEU A 161 1.00 25.59 5.69
C LEU A 161 1.37 27.02 5.31
N LEU A 162 0.81 28.01 6.01
CA LEU A 162 1.13 29.42 5.81
C LEU A 162 2.40 29.81 6.55
N ASN A 163 2.48 29.55 7.85
CA ASN A 163 3.68 29.81 8.64
C ASN A 163 3.60 29.19 10.04
N VAL A 164 4.52 28.30 10.44
CA VAL A 164 4.62 27.80 11.83
C VAL A 164 6.06 27.58 12.24
N CYS A 165 6.38 27.61 13.54
CA CYS A 165 7.65 27.11 14.08
C CYS A 165 7.55 25.66 14.58
N TRP A 166 6.34 25.21 14.94
CA TRP A 166 6.06 23.85 15.42
C TRP A 166 5.21 23.12 14.37
N LEU A 167 5.76 22.09 13.73
CA LEU A 167 5.04 21.28 12.76
C LEU A 167 4.87 19.87 13.30
N ALA A 168 3.62 19.45 13.47
CA ALA A 168 3.27 18.09 13.84
C ALA A 168 2.01 17.68 13.07
N ILE A 169 2.15 16.61 12.31
CA ILE A 169 1.08 16.01 11.50
C ILE A 169 0.96 14.56 11.93
N GLY A 170 -0.21 14.15 12.40
CA GLY A 170 -0.51 12.79 12.82
C GLY A 170 -1.67 12.19 12.03
N GLY A 171 -1.62 10.89 11.79
CA GLY A 171 -2.72 10.11 11.25
C GLY A 171 -2.92 8.85 12.08
N LYS A 172 -4.16 8.37 12.11
CA LYS A 172 -4.53 7.14 12.80
C LYS A 172 -5.30 6.21 11.89
N MET A 173 -5.06 4.90 12.03
CA MET A 173 -5.76 3.88 11.26
C MET A 173 -5.99 2.64 12.12
N GLN A 174 -7.20 2.08 12.07
CA GLN A 174 -7.47 0.79 12.70
C GLN A 174 -6.80 -0.33 11.88
N THR A 175 -6.00 -1.16 12.53
CA THR A 175 -5.25 -2.24 11.85
C THR A 175 -6.17 -3.29 11.21
N GLN A 176 -7.39 -3.45 11.73
CA GLN A 176 -8.44 -4.33 11.21
C GLN A 176 -8.90 -3.95 9.80
N MET A 177 -8.79 -2.66 9.43
CA MET A 177 -9.12 -2.23 8.07
C MET A 177 -8.08 -2.72 7.05
N LEU A 178 -6.85 -2.98 7.49
CA LEU A 178 -5.75 -3.40 6.64
C LEU A 178 -5.79 -4.91 6.37
N SER A 179 -5.16 -5.35 5.29
CA SER A 179 -5.04 -6.78 5.01
C SER A 179 -4.14 -7.46 6.04
N PRO A 180 -4.53 -8.64 6.57
CA PRO A 180 -3.70 -9.39 7.52
C PRO A 180 -2.47 -9.98 6.83
N LYS A 181 -1.48 -10.36 7.65
CA LYS A 181 -0.17 -10.90 7.22
C LYS A 181 0.46 -10.09 6.09
N THR A 182 0.41 -8.78 6.19
CA THR A 182 0.85 -7.88 5.13
C THR A 182 1.76 -6.81 5.71
N THR A 183 2.90 -6.61 5.08
CA THR A 183 3.79 -5.49 5.40
C THR A 183 3.25 -4.23 4.73
N TYR A 184 3.17 -3.14 5.49
CA TYR A 184 2.70 -1.85 5.02
C TYR A 184 3.78 -0.79 5.17
N VAL A 185 3.79 0.16 4.24
CA VAL A 185 4.60 1.37 4.33
C VAL A 185 3.67 2.57 4.30
N ALA A 186 3.83 3.45 5.30
CA ALA A 186 3.11 4.71 5.39
C ALA A 186 3.91 5.82 4.71
N TYR A 187 3.25 6.61 3.87
CA TYR A 187 3.84 7.73 3.15
C TYR A 187 3.04 9.00 3.40
N LEU A 188 3.70 10.10 3.79
CA LEU A 188 3.09 11.41 3.70
C LEU A 188 3.14 11.88 2.24
N VAL A 189 2.00 12.25 1.68
CA VAL A 189 1.90 12.76 0.30
C VAL A 189 1.65 14.26 0.34
N PHE A 190 2.51 15.03 -0.31
CA PHE A 190 2.55 16.48 -0.19
C PHE A 190 3.11 17.17 -1.46
N LYS A 191 2.92 18.49 -1.55
CA LYS A 191 3.56 19.39 -2.52
C LYS A 191 4.25 20.51 -1.75
N LEU A 192 5.15 21.21 -2.43
CA LEU A 192 5.73 22.46 -1.95
C LEU A 192 5.18 23.60 -2.82
N ALA A 193 4.70 24.67 -2.19
CA ALA A 193 4.31 25.89 -2.85
C ALA A 193 5.53 26.56 -3.51
N GLU A 194 5.32 27.36 -4.55
CA GLU A 194 6.40 28.09 -5.24
C GLU A 194 7.22 28.96 -4.26
N ARG A 195 6.52 29.59 -3.31
CA ARG A 195 7.12 30.29 -2.18
C ARG A 195 7.02 29.40 -0.96
N ASN A 196 8.09 28.68 -0.65
CA ASN A 196 8.25 27.89 0.55
C ASN A 196 9.59 28.23 1.21
N TYR A 197 9.71 27.98 2.51
CA TYR A 197 10.97 28.11 3.25
C TYR A 197 10.94 27.25 4.51
N GLY A 198 12.12 26.97 5.07
CA GLY A 198 12.26 26.30 6.37
C GLY A 198 11.94 24.81 6.35
N LEU A 199 11.84 24.18 5.17
CA LEU A 199 11.48 22.76 4.99
C LEU A 199 12.68 21.85 4.64
N GLY A 200 13.86 22.43 4.39
CA GLY A 200 15.12 21.70 4.16
C GLY A 200 15.81 21.14 5.40
N VAL A 201 15.23 21.32 6.59
CA VAL A 201 15.71 20.71 7.84
C VAL A 201 15.16 19.29 8.02
N SER A 202 15.84 18.48 8.82
CA SER A 202 15.36 17.14 9.14
C SER A 202 14.11 17.19 10.00
N SER A 203 13.19 16.27 9.73
CA SER A 203 11.99 16.00 10.52
C SER A 203 12.05 14.56 11.04
N LYS A 204 11.35 14.30 12.14
CA LYS A 204 11.17 12.96 12.70
C LYS A 204 9.87 12.37 12.19
N ALA A 205 9.94 11.28 11.44
CA ALA A 205 8.79 10.46 11.15
C ALA A 205 8.72 9.30 12.14
N SER A 206 7.52 8.96 12.61
CA SER A 206 7.37 7.91 13.61
C SER A 206 6.11 7.07 13.44
N LEU A 207 6.23 5.79 13.75
CA LEU A 207 5.11 4.83 13.78
C LEU A 207 5.00 4.16 15.14
N ARG A 208 3.77 3.90 15.60
CA ARG A 208 3.50 3.17 16.83
C ARG A 208 2.16 2.43 16.76
N PHE A 209 2.10 1.25 17.37
CA PHE A 209 0.83 0.58 17.68
C PHE A 209 0.35 0.99 19.08
N VAL A 210 -0.89 1.42 19.17
CA VAL A 210 -1.57 1.74 20.43
C VAL A 210 -2.20 0.47 20.97
N GLY A 211 -1.87 0.11 22.23
CA GLY A 211 -2.44 -1.05 22.91
C GLY A 211 -1.45 -2.18 23.25
N GLU A 212 -0.20 -2.11 22.77
CA GLU A 212 0.83 -3.08 23.16
C GLU A 212 1.43 -2.71 24.53
N SER A 213 1.05 -3.47 25.56
CA SER A 213 1.71 -3.51 26.87
C SER A 213 2.97 -4.39 26.81
N GLN A 214 3.90 -4.07 25.92
CA GLN A 214 5.23 -4.67 25.95
C GLN A 214 6.26 -3.58 26.25
N GLU A 215 7.01 -3.80 27.32
CA GLU A 215 8.29 -3.14 27.61
C GLU A 215 9.21 -3.29 26.39
N GLY A 216 9.19 -2.30 25.49
CA GLY A 216 9.92 -2.33 24.22
C GLY A 216 9.17 -1.75 23.01
N ALA A 217 7.85 -1.53 23.08
CA ALA A 217 7.06 -0.94 22.00
C ALA A 217 7.23 0.60 21.91
N GLY A 218 8.46 1.04 21.68
CA GLY A 218 8.80 2.44 21.40
C GLY A 218 8.39 2.84 19.98
N TRP A 219 8.33 4.15 19.73
CA TRP A 219 8.14 4.68 18.39
C TRP A 219 9.24 4.16 17.44
N LEU A 220 8.85 3.60 16.30
CA LEU A 220 9.77 3.38 15.19
C LEU A 220 10.04 4.74 14.56
N THR A 221 11.18 5.35 14.87
CA THR A 221 11.53 6.70 14.43
C THR A 221 12.51 6.67 13.26
N ASN A 222 12.27 7.52 12.27
CA ASN A 222 13.16 7.74 11.13
C ASN A 222 13.39 9.23 10.94
N THR A 223 14.62 9.58 10.54
CA THR A 223 14.93 10.94 10.07
C THR A 223 14.50 11.07 8.61
N VAL A 224 13.75 12.12 8.29
CA VAL A 224 13.27 12.40 6.93
C VAL A 224 13.47 13.87 6.58
N TYR A 225 13.52 14.19 5.29
CA TYR A 225 13.60 15.55 4.79
C TYR A 225 12.42 15.82 3.86
N LEU A 226 11.74 16.96 4.01
CA LEU A 226 10.62 17.37 3.14
C LEU A 226 11.12 18.06 1.86
N GLU A 227 12.33 18.60 1.92
CA GLU A 227 13.04 19.23 0.82
C GLU A 227 14.49 18.72 0.81
N LEU A 228 15.10 18.65 -0.38
CA LEU A 228 16.51 18.26 -0.48
C LEU A 228 17.38 19.29 0.26
N PRO A 229 18.27 18.86 1.18
CA PRO A 229 19.20 19.77 1.82
C PRO A 229 20.06 20.46 0.77
N GLU A 230 20.07 21.80 0.74
CA GLU A 230 20.96 22.53 -0.15
C GLU A 230 22.41 22.15 0.13
N ARG A 231 23.13 21.68 -0.89
CA ARG A 231 24.58 21.51 -0.80
C ARG A 231 25.18 22.90 -0.61
N ARG A 232 25.68 23.20 0.60
CA ARG A 232 26.38 24.47 0.87
C ARG A 232 27.44 24.71 -0.21
N ARG A 233 27.21 25.71 -1.05
CA ARG A 233 28.11 26.15 -2.13
C ARG A 233 29.38 26.73 -1.47
N GLY A 234 30.35 25.88 -1.15
CA GLY A 234 31.61 26.29 -0.53
C GLY A 234 32.45 25.18 0.11
N SER A 235 31.92 23.99 0.41
CA SER A 235 32.72 22.91 1.00
C SER A 235 33.46 22.11 -0.08
N ARG A 236 34.74 22.41 -0.29
CA ARG A 236 35.68 21.60 -1.11
C ARG A 236 36.14 20.33 -0.37
N THR A 237 35.22 19.62 0.25
CA THR A 237 35.49 18.29 0.79
C THR A 237 34.59 17.30 0.07
N SER A 238 35.23 16.41 -0.69
CA SER A 238 34.62 15.38 -1.53
C SER A 238 34.00 14.23 -0.72
N GLU A 239 33.38 14.54 0.43
CA GLU A 239 32.77 13.57 1.36
C GLU A 239 31.54 14.16 2.08
N ALA A 240 30.75 15.01 1.42
CA ALA A 240 29.40 15.28 1.89
C ALA A 240 28.54 14.04 1.56
N GLY A 241 28.61 13.04 2.44
CA GLY A 241 27.77 11.85 2.39
C GLY A 241 26.29 12.23 2.21
N GLN A 242 25.53 11.38 1.52
CA GLN A 242 24.09 11.59 1.41
C GLN A 242 23.49 11.82 2.80
N PRO A 243 22.49 12.70 2.95
CA PRO A 243 21.87 12.93 4.25
C PRO A 243 21.41 11.59 4.82
N ASN A 244 21.78 11.32 6.09
CA ASN A 244 21.34 10.13 6.82
C ASN A 244 19.84 10.26 7.12
N GLY A 245 19.00 9.93 6.15
CA GLY A 245 17.54 10.00 6.26
C GLY A 245 16.84 9.80 4.92
N TRP A 246 15.52 9.64 4.97
CA TRP A 246 14.72 9.48 3.76
C TRP A 246 14.53 10.82 3.06
N LEU A 247 14.65 10.82 1.73
CA LEU A 247 14.42 11.96 0.86
C LEU A 247 13.07 11.82 0.16
N PRO A 248 12.42 12.94 -0.20
CA PRO A 248 11.12 12.89 -0.84
C PRO A 248 11.27 12.39 -2.28
N GLN A 249 10.31 11.60 -2.74
CA GLN A 249 10.25 11.07 -4.10
C GLN A 249 9.10 11.70 -4.86
N ARG A 250 9.35 12.08 -6.12
CA ARG A 250 8.31 12.62 -7.00
C ARG A 250 7.46 11.50 -7.57
N ARG A 251 6.15 11.64 -7.47
CA ARG A 251 5.15 10.73 -8.01
C ARG A 251 4.76 11.15 -9.43
N VAL A 252 4.20 10.19 -10.17
CA VAL A 252 3.68 10.41 -11.54
C VAL A 252 2.52 11.40 -11.59
N ASP A 253 1.77 11.55 -10.49
CA ASP A 253 0.65 12.49 -10.33
C ASP A 253 1.11 13.93 -9.97
N GLY A 254 2.42 14.18 -9.98
CA GLY A 254 3.01 15.48 -9.67
C GLY A 254 3.10 15.81 -8.18
N TRP A 255 2.62 14.93 -7.30
CA TRP A 255 2.85 15.04 -5.86
C TRP A 255 4.23 14.50 -5.47
N MET A 256 4.69 14.85 -4.28
CA MET A 256 5.82 14.21 -3.62
C MET A 256 5.32 13.26 -2.54
N GLU A 257 6.12 12.26 -2.22
CA GLU A 257 5.90 11.41 -1.07
C GLU A 257 7.17 11.17 -0.28
N ILE A 258 7.01 11.08 1.04
CA ILE A 258 8.09 10.73 1.95
C ILE A 258 7.66 9.57 2.84
N ARG A 259 8.55 8.59 3.00
CA ARG A 259 8.30 7.41 3.83
C ARG A 259 8.30 7.80 5.30
N LEU A 260 7.20 7.53 6.00
CA LEU A 260 7.10 7.73 7.44
C LEU A 260 7.64 6.52 8.23
N GLY A 261 7.38 5.31 7.71
CA GLY A 261 7.88 4.08 8.29
C GLY A 261 7.23 2.84 7.66
N GLU A 262 7.64 1.68 8.15
CA GLU A 262 7.14 0.36 7.72
C GLU A 262 6.74 -0.46 8.95
N PHE A 263 5.68 -1.25 8.81
CA PHE A 263 5.20 -2.14 9.86
C PHE A 263 4.58 -3.40 9.26
N PHE A 264 4.52 -4.47 10.04
CA PHE A 264 3.85 -5.71 9.65
C PHE A 264 2.51 -5.84 10.37
N ASN A 265 1.44 -6.14 9.63
CA ASN A 265 0.11 -6.36 10.19
C ASN A 265 -0.14 -7.86 10.41
N ASP A 266 0.16 -8.40 11.59
CA ASP A 266 0.08 -9.84 11.91
C ASP A 266 -1.31 -10.32 12.39
N HIS A 267 -2.38 -9.90 11.69
CA HIS A 267 -3.80 -10.21 12.00
C HIS A 267 -4.53 -9.32 13.01
N GLY A 268 -4.13 -8.06 13.14
CA GLY A 268 -4.97 -7.07 13.81
C GLY A 268 -5.44 -7.51 15.21
N VAL A 269 -4.50 -7.73 16.13
CA VAL A 269 -4.83 -7.51 17.54
C VAL A 269 -5.45 -6.12 17.60
N HIS A 270 -6.68 -5.99 18.11
CA HIS A 270 -7.51 -4.79 18.07
C HIS A 270 -6.73 -3.55 18.51
N GLY A 271 -6.09 -2.88 17.55
CA GLY A 271 -5.07 -1.88 17.81
C GLY A 271 -5.18 -0.76 16.79
N GLU A 272 -4.84 0.44 17.25
CA GLU A 272 -4.79 1.64 16.42
C GLU A 272 -3.33 1.90 16.04
N LEU A 273 -3.06 2.03 14.74
CA LEU A 273 -1.76 2.47 14.26
C LEU A 273 -1.74 4.00 14.27
N GLU A 274 -0.75 4.57 14.96
CA GLU A 274 -0.44 5.99 14.91
C GLU A 274 0.78 6.24 14.01
N MET A 275 0.65 7.23 13.14
CA MET A 275 1.68 7.68 12.20
C MET A 275 1.91 9.17 12.42
N GLN A 276 3.15 9.62 12.52
CA GLN A 276 3.44 11.04 12.73
C GLN A 276 4.62 11.52 11.89
N LEU A 277 4.58 12.81 11.57
CA LEU A 277 5.71 13.61 11.12
C LEU A 277 5.81 14.84 12.04
N ASN A 278 6.95 14.99 12.69
CA ASN A 278 7.22 16.06 13.64
C ASN A 278 8.50 16.82 13.26
N GLU A 279 8.40 18.14 13.17
CA GLU A 279 9.53 19.07 13.13
C GLU A 279 9.28 20.17 14.16
N ILE A 280 9.79 19.90 15.36
CA ILE A 280 9.61 20.75 16.55
C ILE A 280 10.95 21.12 17.19
N GLU A 281 12.05 20.52 16.72
CA GLU A 281 13.35 20.58 17.40
C GLU A 281 14.16 21.79 16.97
N HIS A 282 14.05 22.20 15.70
CA HIS A 282 14.82 23.33 15.19
C HIS A 282 14.16 24.68 15.54
N GLY A 283 12.85 24.68 15.81
CA GLY A 283 12.10 25.90 16.15
C GLY A 283 12.08 26.97 15.05
N HIS A 284 12.50 26.62 13.83
CA HIS A 284 12.52 27.54 12.70
C HIS A 284 11.13 27.68 12.07
N TRP A 285 10.81 28.90 11.67
CA TRP A 285 9.63 29.21 10.89
C TRP A 285 9.69 28.49 9.54
N LYS A 286 8.55 27.94 9.13
CA LYS A 286 8.41 27.18 7.89
C LYS A 286 7.04 27.44 7.26
N SER A 287 7.02 27.45 5.92
CA SER A 287 5.84 27.73 5.12
C SER A 287 5.85 26.95 3.81
N GLY A 288 4.69 26.89 3.16
CA GLY A 288 4.55 26.38 1.79
C GLY A 288 4.43 24.86 1.69
N LEU A 289 4.28 24.13 2.79
CA LEU A 289 3.97 22.70 2.76
C LEU A 289 2.48 22.50 2.43
N ILE A 290 2.17 21.77 1.35
CA ILE A 290 0.79 21.44 0.98
C ILE A 290 0.57 19.94 1.19
N VAL A 291 -0.23 19.56 2.18
CA VAL A 291 -0.47 18.17 2.58
C VAL A 291 -1.72 17.63 1.89
N LYS A 292 -1.57 16.52 1.16
CA LYS A 292 -2.71 15.76 0.61
C LYS A 292 -3.27 14.78 1.63
N GLY A 293 -2.39 14.08 2.34
CA GLY A 293 -2.78 13.00 3.23
C GLY A 293 -1.65 12.00 3.53
N ILE A 294 -1.97 10.97 4.31
CA ILE A 294 -1.09 9.83 4.58
C ILE A 294 -1.60 8.61 3.83
N ASN A 295 -0.74 7.99 3.02
CA ASN A 295 -1.02 6.83 2.19
C ASN A 295 -0.38 5.56 2.78
N LEU A 296 -1.19 4.57 3.13
CA LEU A 296 -0.77 3.25 3.55
C LEU A 296 -0.84 2.30 2.35
N ARG A 297 0.35 1.84 1.90
CA ARG A 297 0.46 0.89 0.79
C ARG A 297 1.02 -0.43 1.28
N ALA A 298 0.44 -1.52 0.80
CA ALA A 298 1.03 -2.85 0.97
C ALA A 298 2.38 -2.88 0.27
N LYS A 299 3.36 -3.50 0.92
CA LYS A 299 4.69 -3.78 0.39
C LYS A 299 4.72 -5.20 -0.16
N GLU A 300 5.43 -5.38 -1.27
CA GLU A 300 5.74 -6.69 -1.83
C GLU A 300 6.66 -7.51 -0.93
#